data_AF-A0A947AR15-F1
#
_entry.id   AF-A0A947AR15-F1
#
_cell.length_a   1.000
_cell.length_b   1.000
_cell.length_c   1.000
_cell.angle_alpha   90.00
_cell.angle_beta   90.00
_cell.angle_gamma   90.00
#
_symmetry.space_group_name_H-M   'P 1'
#
loop_
_entity.id
_entity.type
_entity.pdbx_description
1 polymer ?
#
loop_
_entity_poly.entity_id
_entity_poly.type
_entity_poly.pdbx_seq_one_letter_code
_entity_poly.pdbx_strand_id
1 'polypeptide(L)' 'MPGSEFGRDEKELTARIAYVDFNSREALDNYPIDKAFDDSFVKTYCARTIEAVGRLMN' A
#
# COMPACT_ATOMS: atom_id res chain seq x y z
N MET A 1 18.60 -11.07 7.61
CA MET A 1 19.13 -11.97 6.56
C MET A 1 19.35 -11.15 5.29
N PRO A 2 20.51 -11.26 4.62
CA PRO A 2 20.78 -10.60 3.35
C PRO A 2 19.90 -11.16 2.22
N GLY A 3 19.73 -10.39 1.14
CA GLY A 3 18.88 -10.78 0.01
C GLY A 3 19.31 -12.09 -0.69
N SER A 4 20.61 -12.41 -0.62
CA SER A 4 21.19 -13.66 -1.15
C SER A 4 20.63 -14.92 -0.48
N GLU A 5 20.24 -14.85 0.80
CA GLU A 5 19.59 -15.98 1.48
C GLU A 5 18.13 -16.20 1.03
N PHE A 6 17.57 -15.26 0.26
CA PHE A 6 16.25 -15.37 -0.37
C PHE A 6 16.37 -15.55 -1.90
N GLY A 7 17.55 -15.93 -2.41
CA GLY A 7 17.76 -16.21 -3.83
C GLY A 7 17.91 -14.97 -4.72
N ARG A 8 18.17 -13.79 -4.15
CA ARG A 8 18.45 -12.57 -4.93
C ARG A 8 19.94 -12.46 -5.27
N ASP A 9 20.26 -11.93 -6.45
CA ASP A 9 21.65 -11.71 -6.88
C ASP A 9 22.33 -10.68 -5.96
N GLU A 10 23.58 -10.93 -5.58
CA GLU A 10 24.37 -10.05 -4.70
C GLU A 10 24.62 -8.66 -5.31
N LYS A 11 24.55 -8.55 -6.65
CA LYS A 11 24.70 -7.30 -7.39
C LYS A 11 23.36 -6.58 -7.58
N GLU A 12 22.25 -7.19 -7.16
CA GLU A 12 20.94 -6.59 -7.29
C GLU A 12 20.74 -5.46 -6.26
N LEU A 13 20.62 -4.22 -6.75
CA LEU A 13 20.27 -3.08 -5.91
C LEU A 13 18.76 -3.08 -5.65
N THR A 14 18.36 -3.41 -4.41
CA THR A 14 16.96 -3.34 -3.99
C THR A 14 16.74 -2.16 -3.05
N ALA A 15 15.80 -1.27 -3.38
CA ALA A 15 15.27 -0.28 -2.44
C ALA A 15 13.95 -0.78 -1.81
N ARG A 16 13.76 -0.52 -0.52
CA ARG A 16 12.49 -0.78 0.19
C ARG A 16 11.96 0.52 0.73
N ILE A 17 10.73 0.88 0.35
CA ILE A 17 10.07 2.10 0.78
C ILE A 17 8.85 1.70 1.61
N ALA A 18 8.73 2.27 2.80
CA ALA A 18 7.53 2.19 3.61
C ALA A 18 6.87 3.56 3.63
N TYR A 19 5.67 3.65 3.05
CA TYR A 19 4.83 4.84 3.10
C TYR A 19 3.58 4.49 3.90
N VAL A 20 3.39 5.16 5.03
CA VAL A 20 2.25 4.93 5.93
C VAL A 20 1.46 6.21 6.01
N ASP A 21 0.36 6.23 5.28
CA ASP A 21 -0.51 7.39 5.18
C ASP A 21 -1.96 6.96 4.98
N PHE A 22 -2.45 6.23 5.98
CA PHE A 22 -3.80 5.69 6.04
C PHE A 22 -4.42 5.99 7.41
N ASN A 23 -5.55 6.67 7.42
CA ASN A 23 -6.33 6.94 8.63
C ASN A 23 -7.33 5.81 8.87
N SER A 24 -6.92 4.80 9.63
CA SER A 24 -7.74 3.62 9.90
C SER A 24 -9.02 3.95 10.68
N ARG A 25 -8.99 4.95 11.57
CA ARG A 25 -10.17 5.33 12.36
C ARG A 25 -11.28 5.85 11.45
N GLU A 26 -10.96 6.81 10.60
CA GLU A 26 -11.93 7.40 9.67
C GLU A 26 -12.48 6.37 8.68
N ALA A 27 -11.64 5.46 8.19
CA ALA A 27 -12.08 4.38 7.32
C ALA A 27 -13.04 3.41 8.05
N LEU A 28 -12.73 3.05 9.30
CA LEU A 28 -13.58 2.15 10.08
C LEU A 28 -14.91 2.80 10.48
N ASP A 29 -14.90 4.09 10.83
CA ASP A 29 -16.11 4.83 11.20
C ASP A 29 -17.11 4.94 10.02
N ASN A 30 -16.62 4.83 8.79
CA ASN A 30 -17.42 4.86 7.57
C ASN A 30 -17.53 3.50 6.86
N TYR A 31 -17.07 2.43 7.51
CA TYR A 31 -17.06 1.10 6.88
C TYR A 31 -18.49 0.62 6.63
N PRO A 32 -18.83 0.18 5.40
CA PRO A 32 -20.18 -0.28 5.11
C PRO A 32 -20.50 -1.58 5.85
N ILE A 33 -21.56 -1.57 6.65
CA ILE A 33 -22.00 -2.74 7.43
C ILE A 33 -22.57 -3.84 6.52
N ASP A 34 -23.28 -3.44 5.45
CA ASP A 34 -24.05 -4.35 4.60
C ASP A 34 -23.58 -4.42 3.13
N LYS A 35 -22.53 -3.68 2.76
CA LYS A 35 -21.99 -3.70 1.38
C LYS A 35 -20.62 -4.36 1.33
N ALA A 36 -20.37 -5.05 0.23
CA ALA A 36 -19.03 -5.41 -0.17
C ALA A 36 -18.20 -4.13 -0.32
N PHE A 37 -17.04 -4.12 0.34
CA PHE A 37 -15.97 -3.17 0.10
C PHE A 37 -15.64 -3.11 -1.41
N ASP A 38 -15.73 -1.92 -2.00
CA ASP A 38 -15.52 -1.69 -3.43
C ASP A 38 -14.41 -0.67 -3.71
N ASP A 39 -14.08 -0.52 -4.99
CA ASP A 39 -13.07 0.41 -5.48
C ASP A 39 -13.33 1.86 -5.07
N SER A 40 -14.58 2.26 -4.90
CA SER A 40 -14.94 3.64 -4.54
C SER A 40 -14.55 3.95 -3.10
N PHE A 41 -14.75 2.98 -2.20
CA PHE A 41 -14.32 3.07 -0.80
C PHE A 41 -12.79 3.19 -0.71
N VAL A 42 -12.07 2.34 -1.45
CA VAL A 42 -10.59 2.35 -1.51
C VAL A 42 -10.06 3.68 -2.02
N LYS A 43 -10.64 4.20 -3.11
CA LYS A 43 -10.24 5.50 -3.67
C LYS A 43 -10.53 6.66 -2.72
N THR A 44 -11.54 6.55 -1.88
CA THR A 44 -11.89 7.59 -0.90
C THR A 44 -10.94 7.58 0.29
N TYR A 45 -10.76 6.44 0.96
CA TYR A 45 -10.03 6.37 2.23
C TYR A 45 -8.54 6.03 2.09
N CYS A 46 -8.10 5.55 0.92
CA CYS A 46 -6.70 5.17 0.66
C CYS A 46 -6.06 5.99 -0.48
N ALA A 47 -6.68 7.10 -0.91
CA ALA A 47 -6.27 7.89 -2.08
C ALA A 47 -4.76 8.17 -2.15
N ARG A 48 -4.19 8.67 -1.04
CA ARG A 48 -2.78 9.08 -0.95
C ARG A 48 -1.83 7.90 -1.06
N THR A 49 -2.20 6.75 -0.50
CA THR A 49 -1.40 5.52 -0.61
C THR A 49 -1.44 4.97 -2.04
N ILE A 50 -2.60 5.00 -2.70
CA ILE A 50 -2.74 4.60 -4.11
C ILE A 50 -1.90 5.50 -5.02
N GLU A 51 -1.98 6.81 -4.81
CA GLU A 51 -1.18 7.79 -5.55
C GLU A 51 0.32 7.55 -5.37
N ALA A 52 0.78 7.36 -4.13
CA ALA A 52 2.17 7.11 -3.82
C ALA A 52 2.71 5.86 -4.54
N VAL A 53 1.95 4.75 -4.53
CA VAL A 53 2.29 3.53 -5.27
C VAL A 53 2.31 3.78 -6.77
N GLY A 54 1.32 4.53 -7.30
CA GLY A 54 1.28 4.92 -8.72
C GLY A 54 2.51 5.70 -9.17
N ARG A 55 3.04 6.59 -8.33
CA ARG A 55 4.27 7.36 -8.61
C ARG A 55 5.55 6.51 -8.58
N LEU A 56 5.54 5.35 -7.92
CA LEU A 56 6.70 4.45 -7.85
C LEU A 56 6.77 3.49 -9.05
N MET A 57 5.66 3.28 -9.74
CA MET A 57 5.57 2.34 -10.87
C MET A 57 5.72 3.00 -12.25
N ASN A 58 5.76 4.34 -12.29
CA ASN A 58 5.97 5.16 -13.50
C ASN A 58 7.41 5.69 -13.58
#